data_AF-A0A8T7GGB1-F1
#
_entry.id   AF-A0A8T7GGB1-F1
#
_cell.length_a   1.000
_cell.length_b   1.000
_cell.length_c   1.000
_cell.angle_alpha   90.00
_cell.angle_beta   90.00
_cell.angle_gamma   90.00
#
_symmetry.space_group_name_H-M   'P 1'
#
loop_
_entity.id
_entity.type
_entity.pdbx_description
1 polymer ?
#
loop_
_entity_poly.entity_id
_entity_poly.type
_entity_poly.pdbx_seq_one_letter_code
_entity_poly.pdbx_strand_id
1 'polypeptide(L)'
;MLLDPNPLPYGALDYYQVHYIVETGDVDTEQFLARCEGKTKGHFSNKQVVDVKWTGIGMLVDILNKDRDLTEMLKGVLIHEGEIRIDPLDDHVRIYGKWNHEENLQINHAMVEIADMIAGHIKSMIK
;
A
#
# COMPACT_ATOMS: atom_id res chain seq x y z
N MET A 1 -37.89 15.08 14.91
CA MET A 1 -37.76 14.29 13.67
C MET A 1 -37.64 12.83 14.07
N LEU A 2 -38.56 11.99 13.64
CA LEU A 2 -38.51 10.53 13.87
C LEU A 2 -37.48 9.94 12.91
N LEU A 3 -36.51 9.19 13.43
CA LEU A 3 -35.61 8.38 12.61
C LEU A 3 -36.40 7.22 11.97
N ASP A 4 -36.17 6.99 10.68
CA ASP A 4 -36.74 5.86 9.95
C ASP A 4 -36.19 4.54 10.53
N PRO A 5 -37.04 3.60 10.97
CA PRO A 5 -36.62 2.32 11.52
C PRO A 5 -35.98 1.37 10.49
N ASN A 6 -36.08 1.67 9.19
CA ASN A 6 -35.50 0.84 8.13
C ASN A 6 -34.86 1.71 7.04
N PRO A 7 -33.70 2.34 7.32
CA PRO A 7 -33.02 3.16 6.33
C PRO A 7 -32.70 2.31 5.11
N LEU A 8 -33.13 2.76 3.93
CA LEU A 8 -32.72 2.15 2.67
C LEU A 8 -31.18 2.10 2.63
N PRO A 9 -30.57 1.00 2.17
CA PRO A 9 -29.12 0.94 2.05
C PRO A 9 -28.69 2.07 1.12
N TYR A 10 -27.92 3.02 1.67
CA TYR A 10 -27.21 4.06 0.93
C TYR A 10 -26.62 3.43 -0.34
N GLY A 11 -26.84 4.04 -1.51
CA GLY A 11 -26.62 3.46 -2.86
C GLY A 11 -25.28 2.73 -3.12
N ALA A 12 -24.50 3.13 -4.12
CA ALA A 12 -23.13 2.64 -4.21
C ALA A 12 -22.36 3.27 -3.04
N LEU A 13 -21.71 2.48 -2.18
CA LEU A 13 -20.90 3.02 -1.10
C LEU A 13 -19.66 3.71 -1.70
N ASP A 14 -19.42 4.97 -1.32
CA ASP A 14 -18.32 5.80 -1.83
C ASP A 14 -16.98 5.38 -1.19
N TYR A 15 -16.36 4.36 -1.79
CA TYR A 15 -15.02 3.89 -1.46
C TYR A 15 -13.99 4.40 -2.46
N TYR A 16 -12.87 4.87 -1.95
CA TYR A 16 -11.75 5.43 -2.71
C TYR A 16 -10.44 4.72 -2.35
N GLN A 17 -9.47 4.85 -3.23
CA GLN A 17 -8.12 4.32 -3.01
C GLN A 17 -7.10 5.35 -3.49
N VAL A 18 -6.08 5.59 -2.68
CA VAL A 18 -4.98 6.48 -3.06
C VAL A 18 -3.92 5.66 -3.79
N HIS A 19 -3.56 6.12 -4.99
CA HIS A 19 -2.54 5.50 -5.84
C HIS A 19 -1.38 6.47 -6.01
N TYR A 20 -0.16 5.98 -5.80
CA TYR A 20 1.08 6.66 -6.12
C TYR A 20 1.62 6.09 -7.42
N ILE A 21 1.86 6.96 -8.40
CA ILE A 21 2.21 6.56 -9.75
C ILE A 21 3.71 6.79 -9.99
N VAL A 22 4.40 5.75 -10.43
CA VAL A 22 5.81 5.79 -10.81
C VAL A 22 5.91 5.51 -12.30
N GLU A 23 6.18 6.53 -13.10
CA GLU A 23 6.38 6.36 -14.55
C GLU A 23 7.59 5.46 -14.82
N THR A 24 7.46 4.49 -15.72
CA THR A 24 8.56 3.56 -16.05
C THR A 24 8.96 3.61 -17.51
N GLY A 25 8.09 4.12 -18.39
CA GLY A 25 8.29 4.06 -19.84
C GLY A 25 8.15 2.62 -20.37
N ASP A 26 8.66 2.37 -21.58
CA ASP A 26 8.60 1.05 -22.24
C ASP A 26 9.67 0.07 -21.68
N VAL A 27 9.51 -0.32 -20.43
CA VAL A 27 10.32 -1.39 -19.80
C VAL A 27 9.46 -2.56 -19.41
N ASP A 28 10.04 -3.75 -19.32
CA ASP A 28 9.33 -4.88 -18.74
C ASP A 28 9.05 -4.61 -17.25
N THR A 29 7.79 -4.33 -16.96
CA THR A 29 7.31 -3.96 -15.64
C THR A 29 6.89 -5.15 -14.80
N GLU A 30 6.73 -6.36 -15.35
CA GLU A 30 6.21 -7.53 -14.61
C GLU A 30 7.08 -7.87 -13.38
N GLN A 31 8.38 -7.60 -13.46
CA GLN A 31 9.35 -7.75 -12.37
C GLN A 31 9.13 -6.82 -11.15
N PHE A 32 8.19 -5.87 -11.24
CA PHE A 32 7.84 -4.95 -10.16
C PHE A 32 6.61 -5.40 -9.36
N LEU A 33 5.93 -6.49 -9.77
CA LEU A 33 4.75 -6.98 -9.04
C LEU A 33 5.14 -7.41 -7.62
N ALA A 34 4.62 -6.70 -6.61
CA ALA A 34 4.90 -7.00 -5.22
C ALA A 34 3.74 -6.65 -4.28
N ARG A 35 3.66 -7.37 -3.16
CA ARG A 35 2.68 -7.19 -2.09
C ARG A 35 3.36 -7.24 -0.75
N CYS A 36 3.10 -6.23 0.08
CA CYS A 36 3.58 -6.14 1.45
C CYS A 36 2.48 -6.56 2.43
N GLU A 37 2.85 -7.47 3.33
CA GLU A 37 2.00 -7.92 4.43
C GLU A 37 2.72 -7.71 5.77
N GLY A 38 1.99 -7.18 6.75
CA GLY A 38 2.50 -7.01 8.11
C GLY A 38 2.39 -8.32 8.90
N LYS A 39 3.50 -8.77 9.50
CA LYS A 39 3.46 -9.81 10.54
C LYS A 39 3.07 -9.17 11.84
N THR A 40 2.00 -9.67 12.45
CA THR A 40 1.40 -9.03 13.63
C THR A 40 1.54 -9.90 14.87
N LYS A 41 1.64 -9.25 16.03
CA LYS A 41 1.66 -9.90 17.35
C LYS A 41 0.63 -9.19 18.24
N GLY A 42 0.03 -9.96 19.16
CA GLY A 42 -1.03 -9.46 20.05
C GLY A 42 -2.44 -9.60 19.46
N HIS A 43 -3.44 -9.14 20.20
CA HIS A 43 -4.86 -9.19 19.82
C HIS A 43 -5.54 -7.86 20.14
N PHE A 44 -6.63 -7.56 19.41
CA PHE A 44 -7.45 -6.36 19.59
C PHE A 44 -6.61 -5.06 19.58
N SER A 45 -6.76 -4.20 20.60
CA SER A 45 -6.05 -2.93 20.75
C SER A 45 -4.54 -3.08 20.96
N ASN A 46 -4.06 -4.27 21.33
CA ASN A 46 -2.65 -4.56 21.53
C ASN A 46 -1.99 -5.16 20.28
N LYS A 47 -2.70 -5.20 19.14
CA LYS A 47 -2.15 -5.70 17.88
C LYS A 47 -1.09 -4.72 17.37
N GLN A 48 0.12 -5.23 17.12
CA GLN A 48 1.23 -4.45 16.58
C GLN A 48 1.86 -5.19 15.40
N VAL A 49 2.32 -4.44 14.40
CA VAL A 49 3.12 -5.00 13.30
C VAL A 49 4.56 -5.08 13.78
N VAL A 50 5.08 -6.30 13.93
CA VAL A 50 6.43 -6.55 14.47
C VAL A 50 7.47 -6.68 13.36
N ASP A 51 7.03 -7.01 12.15
CA ASP A 51 7.85 -7.24 10.98
C ASP A 51 6.97 -7.15 9.73
N VAL A 52 7.60 -7.03 8.56
CA VAL A 52 6.89 -6.96 7.28
C VAL A 52 7.47 -8.00 6.33
N LYS A 53 6.70 -8.37 5.32
CA LYS A 53 7.17 -9.28 4.28
C LYS A 53 6.66 -8.79 2.94
N TRP A 54 7.60 -8.59 2.03
CA TRP A 54 7.30 -8.45 0.61
C TRP A 54 7.26 -9.82 -0.05
N THR A 55 6.23 -10.06 -0.85
CA THR A 55 6.06 -11.22 -1.72
C THR A 55 5.73 -10.73 -3.13
N GLY A 56 6.03 -11.51 -4.17
CA GLY A 56 5.85 -11.04 -5.53
C GLY A 56 6.79 -11.75 -6.50
N ILE A 57 6.99 -11.12 -7.66
CA ILE A 57 7.83 -11.63 -8.74
C ILE A 57 9.03 -10.71 -8.90
N GLY A 58 10.21 -11.28 -9.11
CA GLY A 58 11.40 -10.53 -9.52
C GLY A 58 12.24 -9.94 -8.39
N MET A 59 13.26 -9.17 -8.81
CA MET A 59 14.34 -8.68 -7.94
C MET A 59 13.88 -7.56 -6.99
N LEU A 60 12.79 -6.85 -7.30
CA LEU A 60 12.26 -5.78 -6.45
C LEU A 60 11.93 -6.32 -5.05
N VAL A 61 11.31 -7.50 -4.95
CA VAL A 61 10.94 -8.13 -3.68
C VAL A 61 12.15 -8.35 -2.78
N ASP A 62 13.28 -8.78 -3.35
CA ASP A 62 14.52 -9.01 -2.60
C ASP A 62 15.14 -7.69 -2.11
N ILE A 63 15.04 -6.62 -2.90
CA ILE A 63 15.51 -5.29 -2.53
C ILE A 63 14.65 -4.75 -1.38
N LEU A 64 13.32 -4.79 -1.52
CA LEU A 64 12.39 -4.27 -0.51
C LEU A 64 12.47 -5.04 0.82
N ASN A 65 12.70 -6.36 0.78
CA ASN A 65 12.89 -7.16 2.00
C ASN A 65 14.25 -6.91 2.69
N LYS A 66 15.25 -6.36 1.98
CA LYS A 66 16.57 -6.01 2.56
C LYS A 66 16.62 -4.58 3.10
N ASP A 67 15.68 -3.74 2.70
CA ASP A 67 15.57 -2.35 3.14
C ASP A 67 15.01 -2.26 4.57
N ARG A 68 15.90 -1.96 5.51
CA ARG A 68 15.56 -1.87 6.94
C ARG A 68 14.80 -0.58 7.26
N ASP A 69 15.13 0.52 6.60
CA ASP A 69 14.51 1.81 6.87
C ASP A 69 13.06 1.80 6.35
N LEU A 70 12.85 1.25 5.16
CA LEU A 70 11.51 0.97 4.63
C LEU A 70 10.74 0.02 5.55
N THR A 71 11.37 -1.04 6.05
CA THR A 71 10.74 -1.99 6.97
C THR A 71 10.23 -1.32 8.24
N GLU A 72 11.03 -0.43 8.86
CA GLU A 72 10.60 0.27 10.08
C GLU A 72 9.45 1.23 9.82
N MET A 73 9.46 1.97 8.70
CA MET A 73 8.36 2.85 8.32
C MET A 73 7.06 2.07 8.06
N LEU A 74 7.15 0.93 7.37
CA LEU A 74 5.99 0.09 7.05
C LEU A 74 5.30 -0.47 8.30
N LYS A 75 6.04 -0.79 9.38
CA LYS A 75 5.45 -1.28 10.64
C LYS A 75 4.46 -0.28 11.24
N GLY A 76 4.79 1.01 11.20
CA GLY A 76 3.94 2.07 11.72
C GLY A 76 2.66 2.28 10.91
N VAL A 77 2.71 1.98 9.61
CA VAL A 77 1.63 2.32 8.67
C VAL A 77 0.72 1.14 8.35
N LEU A 78 1.25 -0.08 8.28
CA LEU A 78 0.48 -1.28 7.93
C LEU A 78 -0.62 -1.64 8.94
N ILE A 79 -0.55 -1.13 10.17
CA ILE A 79 -1.66 -1.31 11.13
C ILE A 79 -2.94 -0.60 10.65
N HIS A 80 -2.79 0.50 9.91
CA HIS A 80 -3.89 1.28 9.36
C HIS A 80 -4.19 0.88 7.92
N GLU A 81 -3.16 0.74 7.08
CA GLU A 81 -3.33 0.41 5.66
C GLU A 81 -3.68 -1.06 5.42
N GLY A 82 -3.31 -1.97 6.33
CA GLY A 82 -3.57 -3.41 6.24
C GLY A 82 -2.68 -4.13 5.22
N GLU A 83 -2.60 -3.61 4.00
CA GLU A 83 -1.72 -4.09 2.94
C GLU A 83 -1.22 -2.93 2.07
N ILE A 84 -0.07 -3.13 1.43
CA ILE A 84 0.43 -2.25 0.37
C ILE A 84 0.73 -3.13 -0.84
N ARG A 85 0.35 -2.68 -2.02
CA ARG A 85 0.56 -3.37 -3.29
C ARG A 85 1.34 -2.51 -4.26
N ILE A 86 2.11 -3.17 -5.10
CA ILE A 86 2.85 -2.63 -6.22
C ILE A 86 2.40 -3.41 -7.44
N ASP A 87 1.62 -2.75 -8.29
CA ASP A 87 1.09 -3.34 -9.51
C ASP A 87 1.69 -2.65 -10.73
N PRO A 88 2.41 -3.39 -11.58
CA PRO A 88 2.88 -2.88 -12.85
C PRO A 88 1.75 -2.77 -13.88
N LEU A 89 1.86 -1.75 -14.73
CA LEU A 89 1.09 -1.51 -15.95
C LEU A 89 2.07 -1.19 -17.08
N ASP A 90 1.57 -1.12 -18.31
CA ASP A 90 2.39 -1.02 -19.53
C ASP A 90 3.45 0.12 -19.49
N ASP A 91 3.10 1.29 -18.96
CA ASP A 91 3.94 2.49 -18.95
C ASP A 91 4.30 3.04 -17.56
N HIS A 92 3.72 2.46 -16.50
CA HIS A 92 3.91 2.90 -15.13
C HIS A 92 3.67 1.80 -14.10
N VAL A 93 4.14 2.04 -12.88
CA VAL A 93 3.86 1.19 -11.71
C VAL A 93 2.98 1.96 -10.72
N ARG A 94 1.99 1.28 -10.15
CA ARG A 94 1.11 1.82 -9.12
C ARG A 94 1.44 1.26 -7.76
N ILE A 95 1.57 2.12 -6.77
CA ILE A 95 1.72 1.76 -5.36
C ILE A 95 0.45 2.19 -4.65
N TYR A 96 -0.21 1.29 -3.92
CA TYR A 96 -1.49 1.60 -3.28
C TYR A 96 -1.76 0.77 -2.02
N GLY A 97 -2.58 1.32 -1.13
CA GLY A 97 -3.04 0.68 0.10
C GLY A 97 -4.46 0.10 -0.01
N LYS A 98 -5.17 -0.02 1.10
CA LYS A 98 -6.57 -0.48 1.09
C LYS A 98 -7.55 0.54 0.49
N TRP A 99 -8.75 0.07 0.19
CA TRP A 99 -9.91 0.93 -0.05
C TRP A 99 -10.36 1.59 1.26
N ASN A 100 -10.64 2.88 1.21
CA ASN A 100 -11.12 3.69 2.32
C ASN A 100 -12.49 4.26 1.98
N HIS A 101 -13.41 4.23 2.94
CA HIS A 101 -14.64 4.99 2.85
C HIS A 101 -14.33 6.49 2.82
N GLU A 102 -15.15 7.30 2.14
CA GLU A 102 -14.96 8.76 1.98
C GLU A 102 -14.56 9.46 3.29
N GLU A 103 -15.28 9.19 4.38
CA GLU A 103 -15.04 9.78 5.71
C GLU A 103 -13.65 9.49 6.28
N ASN A 104 -13.00 8.42 5.84
CA ASN A 104 -11.66 8.00 6.26
C ASN A 104 -10.59 8.28 5.20
N LEU A 105 -10.94 8.90 4.07
CA LEU A 105 -10.00 9.22 3.01
C LEU A 105 -9.12 10.39 3.45
N GLN A 106 -7.88 10.09 3.81
CA GLN A 106 -6.87 11.07 4.16
C GLN A 106 -5.55 10.70 3.51
N ILE A 107 -4.80 11.70 3.04
CA ILE A 107 -3.43 11.48 2.57
C ILE A 107 -2.55 11.28 3.79
N ASN A 108 -2.06 10.05 3.96
CA ASN A 108 -1.11 9.71 5.01
C ASN A 108 0.30 10.11 4.56
N HIS A 109 0.89 11.14 5.19
CA HIS A 109 2.24 11.61 4.87
C HIS A 109 3.30 10.50 4.96
N ALA A 110 3.17 9.57 5.92
CA ALA A 110 4.09 8.44 6.00
C ALA A 110 3.97 7.50 4.79
N MET A 111 2.78 7.36 4.20
CA MET A 111 2.63 6.63 2.94
C MET A 111 3.25 7.35 1.74
N VAL A 112 3.26 8.68 1.72
CA VAL A 112 3.94 9.44 0.68
C VAL A 112 5.44 9.14 0.72
N GLU A 113 6.05 9.16 1.90
CA GLU A 113 7.48 8.85 2.08
C GLU A 113 7.79 7.38 1.76
N ILE A 114 6.94 6.45 2.20
CA ILE A 114 7.06 5.02 1.85
C ILE A 114 7.00 4.84 0.33
N ALA A 115 6.04 5.48 -0.34
CA ALA A 115 5.88 5.40 -1.78
C ALA A 115 7.08 6.00 -2.52
N ASP A 116 7.65 7.11 -2.03
CA ASP A 116 8.84 7.74 -2.60
C ASP A 116 10.08 6.83 -2.51
N MET A 117 10.31 6.18 -1.37
CA MET A 117 11.41 5.22 -1.24
C MET A 117 11.24 4.00 -2.16
N ILE A 118 10.02 3.46 -2.25
CA ILE A 118 9.72 2.36 -3.18
C ILE A 118 9.95 2.81 -4.62
N ALA A 119 9.51 4.03 -4.98
CA ALA A 119 9.74 4.61 -6.30
C ALA A 119 11.24 4.76 -6.60
N GLY A 120 12.05 5.16 -5.61
CA GLY A 120 13.51 5.21 -5.72
C GLY A 120 14.14 3.87 -6.07
N HIS A 121 13.68 2.78 -5.46
CA HIS A 121 14.12 1.41 -5.79
C HIS A 121 13.71 1.02 -7.22
N ILE A 122 12.45 1.24 -7.60
CA ILE A 122 11.95 0.96 -8.96
C ILE A 122 12.77 1.73 -10.00
N LYS A 123 12.95 3.04 -9.81
CA LYS A 123 13.72 3.90 -10.73
C LYS A 123 15.20 3.50 -10.83
N SER A 124 15.77 2.93 -9.77
CA SER A 124 17.16 2.45 -9.79
C SER A 124 17.33 1.16 -10.59
N MET A 125 16.26 0.38 -10.78
CA MET A 125 16.25 -0.85 -11.59
C MET A 125 16.03 -0.60 -13.09
N ILE A 126 15.48 0.56 -13.45
CA ILE A 126 15.16 0.96 -14.84
C ILE A 126 16.36 1.62 -15.53
N LYS A 127 17.35 2.08 -14.76
CA LYS A 127 18.55 2.76 -15.26
C LYS A 127 19.56 1.82 -15.91
#